data_AF-A0A081I3W1-F1
#
_entry.id   AF-A0A081I3W1-F1
#
_cell.length_a   1.000
_cell.length_b   1.000
_cell.length_c   1.000
_cell.angle_alpha   90.00
_cell.angle_beta   90.00
_cell.angle_gamma   90.00
#
_symmetry.space_group_name_H-M   'P 1'
#
loop_
_entity.id
_entity.type
_entity.pdbx_description
1 polymer ?
#
loop_
_entity_poly.entity_id
_entity_poly.type
_entity_poly.pdbx_seq_one_letter_code
_entity_poly.pdbx_strand_id
1 'polypeptide(L)'
;MPERSEIVSRLLARLRTAREKAGISPEDLAADLILGPGWIERFESGESIPDIDTLFVLIDRIGVDPASIFADVHDESAEASAAELSRLIRAEEDGSDLIIHFAYANYDAQYRLPKATLEQFEEVLLTLRNGLAKLVSVTGNASAESQIKTSAVASAFMKAVSLWPSANPSDVWWFIIYRAYCDPYNHPAEFARMSFEQSWKRTGGWALEEICVRHYAPELKKHGITIEIATGQRKQTLLSKLEIGRRLIVDKVDVILTGPKDVVFGVVHVKASFAERRTDDVPMSEALVRSGYFSPLWTMDCKSGPSTHPHNRGELGSATGNRSEKRIGIEDEAEFSACYSYNRNTLPTVHPPKTKADIVICDFNDPDDLFTKGVLDGWKRFKSTRK
;
A
#
# COMPACT_ATOMS: atom_id res chain seq x y z
N MET A 1 -0.60 21.57 -5.60
CA MET A 1 -0.33 20.79 -6.82
C MET A 1 1.17 20.61 -6.88
N PRO A 2 1.73 19.62 -7.59
CA PRO A 2 3.13 19.72 -8.02
C PRO A 2 3.32 21.10 -8.64
N GLU A 3 4.44 21.75 -8.34
CA GLU A 3 4.79 23.04 -8.93
C GLU A 3 4.53 22.95 -10.44
N ARG A 4 3.55 23.72 -10.89
CA ARG A 4 2.96 23.52 -12.21
C ARG A 4 3.99 23.99 -13.22
N SER A 5 4.08 23.28 -14.34
CA SER A 5 4.82 23.80 -15.47
C SER A 5 4.29 25.19 -15.81
N GLU A 6 5.19 26.17 -15.87
CA GLU A 6 4.88 27.54 -16.22
C GLU A 6 4.16 27.62 -17.58
N ILE A 7 4.53 26.71 -18.49
CA ILE A 7 3.92 26.51 -19.81
C ILE A 7 2.41 26.26 -19.70
N VAL A 8 2.01 25.31 -18.85
CA VAL A 8 0.59 24.95 -18.66
C VAL A 8 -0.18 26.12 -18.05
N SER A 9 0.43 26.82 -17.09
CA SER A 9 -0.20 27.99 -16.46
C SER A 9 -0.44 29.12 -17.46
N ARG A 10 0.53 29.38 -18.36
CA ARG A 10 0.38 30.38 -19.44
C ARG A 10 -0.71 29.96 -20.43
N LEU A 11 -0.77 28.69 -20.81
CA LEU A 11 -1.80 28.16 -21.71
C LEU A 11 -3.20 28.38 -21.16
N LEU A 12 -3.45 28.00 -19.90
CA LEU A 12 -4.77 28.12 -19.27
C LEU A 12 -5.18 29.59 -19.05
N ALA A 13 -4.21 30.48 -18.75
CA ALA A 13 -4.46 31.91 -18.68
C ALA A 13 -4.86 32.52 -20.04
N ARG A 14 -4.28 32.04 -21.15
CA ARG A 14 -4.69 32.46 -22.50
C ARG A 14 -6.09 31.97 -22.85
N LEU A 15 -6.42 30.73 -22.48
CA LEU A 15 -7.77 30.18 -22.66
C LEU A 15 -8.82 31.06 -21.97
N ARG A 16 -8.57 31.42 -20.71
CA ARG A 16 -9.41 32.37 -19.96
C ARG A 16 -9.54 33.72 -20.66
N THR A 17 -8.41 34.29 -21.07
CA THR A 17 -8.40 35.59 -21.77
C THR A 17 -9.19 35.54 -23.07
N ALA A 18 -9.10 34.44 -23.82
CA ALA A 18 -9.85 34.23 -25.05
C ALA A 18 -11.36 34.15 -24.79
N ARG A 19 -11.78 33.38 -23.77
CA ARG A 19 -13.19 33.29 -23.35
C ARG A 19 -13.75 34.65 -22.95
N GLU A 20 -13.03 35.40 -22.12
CA GLU A 20 -13.44 36.73 -21.67
C GLU A 20 -13.59 37.70 -22.85
N LYS A 21 -12.69 37.65 -23.84
CA LYS A 21 -12.80 38.44 -25.08
C LYS A 21 -13.98 38.05 -25.96
N ALA A 22 -14.37 36.78 -25.95
CA ALA A 22 -15.55 36.29 -26.65
C ALA A 22 -16.87 36.66 -25.94
N GLY A 23 -16.80 37.24 -24.73
CA GLY A 23 -17.99 37.63 -23.96
C GLY A 23 -18.77 36.46 -23.38
N ILE A 24 -18.15 35.28 -23.28
CA ILE A 24 -18.77 34.05 -22.79
C ILE A 24 -18.52 33.94 -21.28
N SER A 25 -19.57 33.78 -20.47
CA SER A 25 -19.40 33.53 -19.03
C SER A 25 -18.95 32.08 -18.77
N PRO A 26 -18.22 31.81 -17.66
CA PRO A 26 -17.90 30.44 -17.26
C PRO A 26 -19.15 29.56 -17.13
N GLU A 27 -20.24 30.11 -16.60
CA GLU A 27 -21.50 29.41 -16.39
C GLU A 27 -22.20 29.04 -17.71
N ASP A 28 -22.21 29.96 -18.68
CA ASP A 28 -22.80 29.71 -20.00
C ASP A 28 -22.00 28.64 -20.76
N LEU A 29 -20.67 28.72 -20.71
CA LEU A 29 -19.81 27.72 -21.36
C LEU A 29 -19.95 26.34 -20.69
N ALA A 30 -20.04 26.30 -19.34
CA ALA A 30 -20.27 25.06 -18.62
C ALA A 30 -21.64 24.46 -18.97
N ALA A 31 -22.70 25.27 -19.04
CA ALA A 31 -24.04 24.83 -19.38
C ALA A 31 -24.11 24.27 -20.81
N ASP A 32 -23.48 24.97 -21.77
CA ASP A 32 -23.39 24.56 -23.17
C ASP A 32 -22.64 23.23 -23.34
N LEU A 33 -21.57 23.02 -22.56
CA LEU A 33 -20.78 21.79 -22.56
C LEU A 33 -21.31 20.68 -21.63
N ILE A 34 -22.44 20.90 -20.96
CA ILE A 34 -23.05 19.94 -20.03
C ILE A 34 -22.06 19.57 -18.90
N LEU A 35 -21.32 20.57 -18.40
CA LEU A 35 -20.42 20.44 -17.28
C LEU A 35 -21.12 20.82 -15.97
N GLY A 36 -20.69 20.19 -14.86
CA GLY A 36 -21.09 20.63 -13.53
C GLY A 36 -20.63 22.08 -13.23
N PRO A 37 -21.21 22.73 -12.21
CA PRO A 37 -20.80 24.08 -11.83
C PRO A 37 -19.34 24.11 -11.39
N GLY A 38 -18.60 25.16 -11.78
CA GLY A 38 -17.22 25.39 -11.36
C GLY A 38 -16.14 24.77 -12.25
N TRP A 39 -16.49 23.92 -13.23
CA TRP A 39 -15.48 23.22 -14.04
C TRP A 39 -14.64 24.15 -14.91
N ILE A 40 -15.25 25.18 -15.52
CA ILE A 40 -14.54 26.14 -16.35
C ILE A 40 -13.53 26.93 -15.51
N GLU A 41 -13.92 27.42 -14.33
CA GLU A 41 -12.99 28.11 -13.44
C GLU A 41 -11.89 27.19 -12.92
N ARG A 42 -12.20 25.92 -12.63
CA ARG A 42 -11.18 24.92 -12.25
C ARG A 42 -10.17 24.68 -13.37
N PHE A 43 -10.61 24.60 -14.62
CA PHE A 43 -9.71 24.48 -15.77
C PHE A 43 -8.85 25.73 -15.93
N GLU A 44 -9.46 26.91 -15.95
CA GLU A 44 -8.75 28.17 -16.20
C GLU A 44 -7.79 28.58 -15.07
N SER A 45 -8.15 28.27 -13.83
CA SER A 45 -7.26 28.44 -12.67
C SER A 45 -6.18 27.37 -12.60
N GLY A 46 -6.28 26.31 -13.40
CA GLY A 46 -5.44 25.14 -13.37
C GLY A 46 -5.62 24.25 -12.14
N GLU A 47 -6.68 24.44 -11.34
CA GLU A 47 -7.04 23.49 -10.28
C GLU A 47 -7.40 22.09 -10.84
N SER A 48 -7.79 22.02 -12.11
CA SER A 48 -7.94 20.79 -12.87
C SER A 48 -7.38 21.01 -14.27
N ILE A 49 -6.68 20.03 -14.83
CA ILE A 49 -6.12 20.14 -16.18
C ILE A 49 -7.10 19.42 -17.12
N PRO A 50 -7.71 20.10 -18.11
CA PRO A 50 -8.50 19.42 -19.12
C PRO A 50 -7.58 18.49 -19.91
N ASP A 51 -8.05 17.30 -20.27
CA ASP A 51 -7.35 16.49 -21.26
C ASP A 51 -7.30 17.23 -22.62
N ILE A 52 -6.44 16.74 -23.53
CA ILE A 52 -6.19 17.44 -24.79
C ILE A 52 -7.47 17.59 -25.63
N ASP A 53 -8.36 16.59 -25.59
CA ASP A 53 -9.63 16.60 -26.32
C ASP A 53 -10.58 17.66 -25.74
N THR A 54 -10.70 17.70 -24.41
CA THR A 54 -11.49 18.72 -23.68
C THR A 54 -10.95 20.12 -23.95
N LEU A 55 -9.63 20.29 -23.99
CA LEU A 55 -9.00 21.57 -24.32
C LEU A 55 -9.37 22.03 -25.74
N PHE A 56 -9.33 21.14 -26.74
CA PHE A 56 -9.74 21.48 -28.10
C PHE A 56 -11.24 21.81 -28.20
N VAL A 57 -12.10 21.10 -27.47
CA VAL A 57 -13.53 21.42 -27.40
C VAL A 57 -13.76 22.82 -26.81
N LEU A 58 -13.05 23.17 -25.73
CA LEU A 58 -13.14 24.50 -25.15
C LEU A 58 -12.71 25.59 -26.15
N ILE A 59 -11.59 25.36 -26.85
CA ILE A 59 -11.06 26.28 -27.87
C ILE A 59 -12.06 26.50 -29.02
N ASP A 60 -12.65 25.41 -29.52
CA ASP A 60 -13.63 25.45 -30.61
C ASP A 60 -14.91 26.20 -30.18
N ARG A 61 -15.43 25.93 -28.98
CA ARG A 61 -16.61 26.64 -28.46
C ARG A 61 -16.39 28.12 -28.18
N ILE A 62 -15.17 28.50 -27.78
CA ILE A 62 -14.78 29.92 -27.65
C ILE A 62 -14.63 30.58 -29.03
N GLY A 63 -14.37 29.80 -30.09
CA GLY A 63 -14.27 30.29 -31.45
C GLY A 63 -12.92 30.94 -31.77
N VAL A 64 -11.83 30.44 -31.17
CA VAL A 64 -10.47 30.94 -31.40
C VAL A 64 -9.58 29.90 -32.08
N ASP A 65 -8.59 30.38 -32.84
CA ASP A 65 -7.59 29.52 -33.47
C ASP A 65 -6.72 28.84 -32.39
N PRO A 66 -6.62 27.49 -32.37
CA PRO A 66 -5.74 26.78 -31.45
C PRO A 66 -4.31 27.34 -31.41
N ALA A 67 -3.74 27.78 -32.54
CA ALA A 67 -2.37 28.30 -32.57
C ALA A 67 -2.18 29.53 -31.66
N SER A 68 -3.24 30.32 -31.44
CA SER A 68 -3.20 31.48 -30.55
C SER A 68 -3.09 31.10 -29.06
N ILE A 69 -3.57 29.92 -28.69
CA ILE A 69 -3.51 29.38 -27.33
C ILE A 69 -2.13 28.76 -27.07
N PHE A 70 -1.61 28.04 -28.06
CA PHE A 70 -0.31 27.36 -28.03
C PHE A 70 0.87 28.22 -28.56
N ALA A 71 0.75 29.55 -28.64
CA ALA A 71 1.89 30.40 -28.99
C ALA A 71 2.93 30.42 -27.84
N ASP A 72 4.22 30.65 -28.10
CA ASP A 72 5.25 30.88 -27.06
C ASP A 72 5.30 29.86 -25.90
N VAL A 73 4.93 28.59 -26.15
CA VAL A 73 5.07 27.50 -25.16
C VAL A 73 6.48 26.90 -25.16
N HIS A 74 7.36 27.34 -26.06
CA HIS A 74 8.75 26.89 -26.11
C HIS A 74 9.62 27.73 -25.17
N ASP A 75 10.25 27.07 -24.21
CA ASP A 75 11.46 27.60 -23.57
C ASP A 75 12.65 26.94 -24.29
N GLU A 76 13.43 27.70 -25.05
CA GLU A 76 14.61 27.18 -25.76
C GLU A 76 15.74 26.76 -24.81
N SER A 77 15.64 27.11 -23.52
CA SER A 77 16.68 26.87 -22.52
C SER A 77 16.42 25.68 -21.58
N ALA A 78 15.23 25.07 -21.65
CA ALA A 78 14.85 23.94 -20.81
C ALA A 78 15.11 22.60 -21.53
N GLU A 79 16.08 21.81 -21.04
CA GLU A 79 16.25 20.42 -21.47
C GLU A 79 15.11 19.57 -20.91
N ALA A 80 14.36 18.90 -21.79
CA ALA A 80 13.31 17.98 -21.40
C ALA A 80 13.90 16.85 -20.54
N SER A 81 13.56 16.84 -19.24
CA SER A 81 14.03 15.85 -18.29
C SER A 81 12.94 14.83 -17.98
N ALA A 82 13.32 13.58 -17.68
CA ALA A 82 12.38 12.58 -17.16
C ALA A 82 11.68 13.05 -15.87
N ALA A 83 12.28 13.99 -15.14
CA ALA A 83 11.70 14.64 -13.97
C ALA A 83 10.47 15.52 -14.28
N GLU A 84 10.32 15.98 -15.53
CA GLU A 84 9.17 16.77 -15.98
C GLU A 84 7.95 15.93 -16.33
N LEU A 85 8.12 14.60 -16.46
CA LEU A 85 7.00 13.69 -16.65
C LEU A 85 6.14 13.69 -15.39
N SER A 86 4.84 13.96 -15.54
CA SER A 86 3.90 13.93 -14.41
C SER A 86 3.72 12.51 -13.88
N ARG A 87 4.46 12.17 -12.82
CA ARG A 87 4.35 10.91 -12.07
C ARG A 87 3.38 11.05 -10.90
N LEU A 88 2.74 9.95 -10.48
CA LEU A 88 1.91 9.94 -9.27
C LEU A 88 2.73 9.91 -7.97
N ILE A 89 4.01 9.53 -8.08
CA ILE A 89 4.99 9.60 -7.00
C ILE A 89 6.30 10.14 -7.57
N ARG A 90 6.93 11.06 -6.85
CA ARG A 90 8.25 11.61 -7.17
C ARG A 90 9.05 11.83 -5.89
N ALA A 91 10.36 11.92 -6.01
CA ALA A 91 11.25 12.22 -4.89
C ALA A 91 12.13 13.42 -5.27
N GLU A 92 12.46 14.24 -4.27
CA GLU A 92 13.50 15.27 -4.37
C GLU A 92 14.46 15.12 -3.19
N GLU A 93 15.72 15.48 -3.41
CA GLU A 93 16.74 15.47 -2.36
C GLU A 93 16.61 16.71 -1.48
N ASP A 94 16.70 16.50 -0.16
CA ASP A 94 16.70 17.55 0.84
C ASP A 94 17.79 17.24 1.88
N GLY A 95 19.01 17.72 1.59
CA GLY A 95 20.19 17.43 2.39
C GLY A 95 20.55 15.94 2.33
N SER A 96 20.46 15.24 3.46
CA SER A 96 20.68 13.79 3.55
C SER A 96 19.41 12.95 3.40
N ASP A 97 18.26 13.61 3.25
CA ASP A 97 16.95 12.99 3.27
C ASP A 97 16.29 13.10 1.88
N LEU A 98 15.24 12.32 1.66
CA LEU A 98 14.36 12.49 0.51
C LEU A 98 13.01 13.05 0.95
N ILE A 99 12.45 13.94 0.15
CA ILE A 99 11.03 14.31 0.23
C ILE A 99 10.28 13.58 -0.88
N ILE A 100 9.38 12.69 -0.50
CA ILE A 100 8.52 11.93 -1.41
C ILE A 100 7.21 12.70 -1.57
N HIS A 101 6.88 13.07 -2.81
CA HIS A 101 5.66 13.80 -3.15
C HIS A 101 4.65 12.86 -3.81
N PHE A 102 3.39 12.95 -3.40
CA PHE A 102 2.28 12.19 -3.99
C PHE A 102 0.94 12.89 -3.73
N ALA A 103 -0.05 12.63 -4.59
CA ALA A 103 -1.41 13.07 -4.36
C ALA A 103 -2.07 12.23 -3.24
N TYR A 104 -2.72 12.90 -2.28
CA TYR A 104 -3.50 12.24 -1.23
C TYR A 104 -4.81 12.98 -0.96
N ALA A 105 -5.91 12.45 -1.51
CA ALA A 105 -7.19 13.14 -1.54
C ALA A 105 -7.01 14.55 -2.13
N ASN A 106 -7.37 15.61 -1.41
CA ASN A 106 -7.27 16.99 -1.87
C ASN A 106 -5.91 17.65 -1.53
N TYR A 107 -4.91 16.86 -1.16
CA TYR A 107 -3.60 17.36 -0.73
C TYR A 107 -2.49 16.86 -1.65
N ASP A 108 -1.51 17.72 -1.87
CA ASP A 108 -0.18 17.33 -2.34
C ASP A 108 0.64 17.01 -1.09
N ALA A 109 0.73 15.71 -0.82
CA ALA A 109 1.35 15.20 0.37
C ALA A 109 2.86 15.06 0.17
N GLN A 110 3.59 15.36 1.23
CA GLN A 110 5.02 15.18 1.35
C GLN A 110 5.31 14.22 2.50
N TYR A 111 6.15 13.22 2.23
CA TYR A 111 6.69 12.31 3.23
C TYR A 111 8.21 12.41 3.21
N ARG A 112 8.80 12.83 4.34
CA ARG A 112 10.26 12.86 4.50
C ARG A 112 10.76 11.46 4.86
N LEU A 113 11.65 10.94 4.03
CA LEU A 113 12.39 9.70 4.24
C LEU A 113 13.83 10.03 4.64
N PRO A 114 14.21 9.84 5.93
CA PRO A 114 15.54 10.19 6.39
C PRO A 114 16.64 9.30 5.78
N LYS A 115 17.82 9.87 5.53
CA LYS A 115 19.02 9.13 5.10
C LYS A 115 18.78 8.28 3.85
N ALA A 116 18.21 8.88 2.82
CA ALA A 116 17.90 8.25 1.56
C ALA A 116 18.40 9.11 0.39
N THR A 117 18.75 8.47 -0.74
CA THR A 117 19.18 9.17 -1.96
C THR A 117 18.23 8.91 -3.12
N LEU A 118 18.22 9.81 -4.10
CA LEU A 118 17.34 9.66 -5.27
C LEU A 118 17.60 8.34 -6.01
N GLU A 119 18.88 7.92 -6.11
CA GLU A 119 19.27 6.66 -6.76
C GLU A 119 18.65 5.45 -6.07
N GLN A 120 18.58 5.44 -4.73
CA GLN A 120 17.94 4.36 -3.98
C GLN A 120 16.43 4.31 -4.25
N PHE A 121 15.78 5.47 -4.32
CA PHE A 121 14.36 5.57 -4.65
C PHE A 121 14.08 5.05 -6.07
N GLU A 122 14.90 5.46 -7.03
CA GLU A 122 14.84 4.95 -8.41
C GLU A 122 15.08 3.45 -8.48
N GLU A 123 16.01 2.91 -7.70
CA GLU A 123 16.27 1.47 -7.66
C GLU A 123 15.05 0.67 -7.16
N VAL A 124 14.31 1.20 -6.19
CA VAL A 124 13.04 0.62 -5.72
C VAL A 124 11.98 0.66 -6.83
N LEU A 125 11.82 1.80 -7.51
CA LEU A 125 10.88 1.94 -8.63
C LEU A 125 11.24 1.01 -9.79
N LEU A 126 12.52 0.92 -10.15
CA LEU A 126 13.01 0.02 -11.19
C LEU A 126 12.79 -1.44 -10.83
N THR A 127 12.99 -1.82 -9.56
CA THR A 127 12.69 -3.18 -9.07
C THR A 127 11.21 -3.51 -9.29
N LEU A 128 10.31 -2.60 -8.91
CA LEU A 128 8.88 -2.77 -9.13
C LEU A 128 8.54 -2.85 -10.62
N ARG A 129 8.96 -1.86 -11.41
CA ARG A 129 8.66 -1.71 -12.84
C ARG A 129 9.19 -2.89 -13.64
N ASN A 130 10.42 -3.35 -13.40
CA ASN A 130 11.01 -4.49 -14.10
C ASN A 130 10.32 -5.81 -13.70
N GLY A 131 9.84 -5.92 -12.46
CA GLY A 131 8.99 -7.03 -12.03
C GLY A 131 7.66 -7.04 -12.80
N LEU A 132 6.98 -5.90 -12.86
CA LEU A 132 5.69 -5.73 -13.56
C LEU A 132 5.82 -5.84 -15.08
N ALA A 133 6.97 -5.48 -15.66
CA ALA A 133 7.25 -5.62 -17.08
C ALA A 133 7.07 -7.06 -17.60
N LYS A 134 7.17 -8.06 -16.72
CA LYS A 134 6.96 -9.48 -17.06
C LYS A 134 5.49 -9.80 -17.39
N LEU A 135 4.55 -8.92 -17.05
CA LEU A 135 3.12 -9.13 -17.36
C LEU A 135 2.86 -9.31 -18.85
N VAL A 136 3.64 -8.64 -19.71
CA VAL A 136 3.53 -8.73 -21.18
C VAL A 136 3.69 -10.15 -21.72
N SER A 137 4.30 -11.05 -20.94
CA SER A 137 4.53 -12.45 -21.32
C SER A 137 3.40 -13.39 -20.91
N VAL A 138 2.43 -12.91 -20.12
CA VAL A 138 1.35 -13.73 -19.55
C VAL A 138 -0.03 -13.10 -19.67
N THR A 139 -0.16 -12.04 -20.47
CA THR A 139 -1.41 -11.30 -20.69
C THR A 139 -2.56 -12.25 -21.02
N GLY A 140 -3.67 -12.13 -20.28
CA GLY A 140 -4.85 -12.98 -20.40
C GLY A 140 -4.83 -14.21 -19.49
N ASN A 141 -3.74 -14.48 -18.77
CA ASN A 141 -3.69 -15.47 -17.69
C ASN A 141 -3.77 -14.79 -16.32
N ALA A 142 -5.00 -14.64 -15.81
CA ALA A 142 -5.27 -13.94 -14.55
C ALA A 142 -4.46 -14.48 -13.34
N SER A 143 -4.21 -15.80 -13.29
CA SER A 143 -3.42 -16.40 -12.21
C SER A 143 -1.94 -16.01 -12.29
N ALA A 144 -1.36 -16.08 -13.49
CA ALA A 144 0.03 -15.70 -13.71
C ALA A 144 0.22 -14.19 -13.53
N GLU A 145 -0.70 -13.37 -14.03
CA GLU A 145 -0.68 -11.92 -13.83
C GLU A 145 -0.70 -11.55 -12.34
N SER A 146 -1.58 -12.20 -11.57
CA SER A 146 -1.67 -12.02 -10.13
C SER A 146 -0.34 -12.33 -9.45
N GLN A 147 0.27 -13.49 -9.77
CA GLN A 147 1.54 -13.91 -9.20
C GLN A 147 2.68 -12.94 -9.53
N ILE A 148 2.75 -12.44 -10.78
CA ILE A 148 3.77 -11.45 -11.18
C ILE A 148 3.58 -10.14 -10.41
N LYS A 149 2.35 -9.62 -10.32
CA LYS A 149 2.05 -8.39 -9.56
C LYS A 149 2.45 -8.52 -8.10
N THR A 150 2.04 -9.62 -7.46
CA THR A 150 2.36 -9.95 -6.07
C THR A 150 3.88 -10.01 -5.84
N SER A 151 4.60 -10.77 -6.66
CA SER A 151 6.05 -10.94 -6.55
C SER A 151 6.83 -9.65 -6.83
N ALA A 152 6.36 -8.82 -7.77
CA ALA A 152 6.97 -7.53 -8.07
C ALA A 152 6.86 -6.56 -6.89
N VAL A 153 5.66 -6.45 -6.29
CA VAL A 153 5.43 -5.63 -5.09
C VAL A 153 6.25 -6.14 -3.91
N ALA A 154 6.25 -7.45 -3.66
CA ALA A 154 7.04 -8.05 -2.59
C ALA A 154 8.54 -7.76 -2.75
N SER A 155 9.06 -7.90 -3.97
CA SER A 155 10.48 -7.65 -4.27
C SER A 155 10.85 -6.18 -4.11
N ALA A 156 9.98 -5.26 -4.55
CA ALA A 156 10.20 -3.82 -4.38
C ALA A 156 10.20 -3.41 -2.90
N PHE A 157 9.29 -3.94 -2.10
CA PHE A 157 9.27 -3.70 -0.65
C PHE A 157 10.53 -4.24 0.04
N MET A 158 10.91 -5.49 -0.24
CA MET A 158 12.12 -6.10 0.34
C MET A 158 13.38 -5.32 -0.04
N LYS A 159 13.43 -4.79 -1.28
CA LYS A 159 14.51 -3.91 -1.72
C LYS A 159 14.51 -2.59 -0.93
N ALA A 160 13.36 -1.95 -0.80
CA ALA A 160 13.22 -0.69 -0.07
C ALA A 160 13.67 -0.78 1.39
N VAL A 161 13.21 -1.79 2.14
CA VAL A 161 13.62 -1.96 3.54
C VAL A 161 15.09 -2.35 3.70
N SER A 162 15.69 -2.99 2.68
CA SER A 162 17.14 -3.25 2.68
C SER A 162 17.98 -1.98 2.45
N LEU A 163 17.48 -1.05 1.65
CA LEU A 163 18.13 0.23 1.38
C LEU A 163 17.92 1.22 2.53
N TRP A 164 16.76 1.16 3.19
CA TRP A 164 16.36 2.07 4.25
C TRP A 164 16.02 1.33 5.55
N PRO A 165 16.97 0.65 6.19
CA PRO A 165 16.71 -0.13 7.41
C PRO A 165 16.23 0.72 8.59
N SER A 166 16.56 2.02 8.57
CA SER A 166 16.11 2.97 9.57
C SER A 166 14.73 3.57 9.29
N ALA A 167 14.12 3.30 8.14
CA ALA A 167 12.76 3.75 7.85
C ALA A 167 11.72 2.90 8.58
N ASN A 168 10.55 3.49 8.86
CA ASN A 168 9.40 2.74 9.35
C ASN A 168 8.85 1.84 8.23
N PRO A 169 8.83 0.50 8.37
CA PRO A 169 8.39 -0.39 7.30
C PRO A 169 6.95 -0.11 6.83
N SER A 170 6.07 0.26 7.76
CA SER A 170 4.69 0.66 7.42
C SER A 170 4.62 1.91 6.55
N ASP A 171 5.52 2.88 6.77
CA ASP A 171 5.59 4.11 5.96
C ASP A 171 6.15 3.81 4.56
N VAL A 172 7.16 2.94 4.46
CA VAL A 172 7.67 2.46 3.17
C VAL A 172 6.56 1.76 2.39
N TRP A 173 5.78 0.89 3.03
CA TRP A 173 4.64 0.22 2.39
C TRP A 173 3.58 1.22 1.91
N TRP A 174 3.21 2.17 2.77
CA TRP A 174 2.06 3.04 2.55
C TRP A 174 2.34 4.28 1.69
N PHE A 175 3.47 4.94 1.90
CA PHE A 175 3.83 6.19 1.21
C PHE A 175 4.70 5.98 -0.01
N ILE A 176 5.37 4.83 -0.16
CA ILE A 176 6.25 4.55 -1.29
C ILE A 176 5.69 3.42 -2.14
N ILE A 177 5.63 2.19 -1.63
CA ILE A 177 5.30 1.00 -2.46
C ILE A 177 3.88 1.06 -3.01
N TYR A 178 2.89 1.42 -2.19
CA TYR A 178 1.52 1.61 -2.65
C TYR A 178 1.42 2.67 -3.75
N ARG A 179 2.06 3.82 -3.56
CA ARG A 179 2.03 4.95 -4.51
C ARG A 179 2.74 4.61 -5.82
N ALA A 180 3.91 3.97 -5.71
CA ALA A 180 4.65 3.46 -6.85
C ALA A 180 3.84 2.42 -7.64
N TYR A 181 3.11 1.54 -6.97
CA TYR A 181 2.22 0.60 -7.66
C TYR A 181 1.04 1.29 -8.34
N CYS A 182 0.51 2.38 -7.77
CA CYS A 182 -0.58 3.11 -8.39
C CYS A 182 -0.14 3.96 -9.59
N ASP A 183 1.14 4.29 -9.70
CA ASP A 183 1.70 5.02 -10.82
C ASP A 183 1.61 4.20 -12.14
N PRO A 184 0.83 4.65 -13.13
CA PRO A 184 0.60 3.90 -14.38
C PRO A 184 1.91 3.64 -15.15
N TYR A 185 2.91 4.51 -15.03
CA TYR A 185 4.16 4.37 -15.78
C TYR A 185 5.09 3.27 -15.24
N ASN A 186 4.76 2.68 -14.09
CA ASN A 186 5.44 1.48 -13.60
C ASN A 186 4.85 0.19 -14.18
N HIS A 187 3.73 0.26 -14.91
CA HIS A 187 3.09 -0.89 -15.56
C HIS A 187 3.33 -0.88 -17.07
N PRO A 188 3.23 -2.04 -17.75
CA PRO A 188 3.17 -2.06 -19.20
C PRO A 188 1.97 -1.27 -19.73
N ALA A 189 2.16 -0.60 -20.87
CA ALA A 189 1.16 0.31 -21.45
C ALA A 189 -0.19 -0.37 -21.77
N GLU A 190 -0.21 -1.68 -22.03
CA GLU A 190 -1.46 -2.44 -22.25
C GLU A 190 -2.40 -2.41 -21.03
N PHE A 191 -1.89 -2.13 -19.84
CA PHE A 191 -2.66 -2.01 -18.60
C PHE A 191 -3.00 -0.56 -18.22
N ALA A 192 -2.65 0.44 -19.05
CA ALA A 192 -2.78 1.86 -18.71
C ALA A 192 -4.22 2.33 -18.38
N ARG A 193 -5.24 1.58 -18.80
CA ARG A 193 -6.66 1.87 -18.52
C ARG A 193 -7.19 1.22 -17.23
N MET A 194 -6.37 0.45 -16.53
CA MET A 194 -6.78 -0.18 -15.27
C MET A 194 -6.79 0.83 -14.12
N SER A 195 -7.73 0.68 -13.18
CA SER A 195 -7.58 1.33 -11.87
C SER A 195 -6.61 0.53 -11.02
N PHE A 196 -5.41 1.07 -10.85
CA PHE A 196 -4.37 0.44 -10.04
C PHE A 196 -4.70 0.46 -8.55
N GLU A 197 -5.51 1.42 -8.05
CA GLU A 197 -6.02 1.39 -6.67
C GLU A 197 -6.94 0.19 -6.43
N GLN A 198 -7.80 -0.16 -7.38
CA GLN A 198 -8.65 -1.35 -7.25
C GLN A 198 -7.82 -2.63 -7.39
N SER A 199 -6.81 -2.64 -8.28
CA SER A 199 -5.86 -3.75 -8.41
C SER A 199 -5.08 -3.97 -7.11
N TRP A 200 -4.63 -2.89 -6.47
CA TRP A 200 -3.88 -2.90 -5.21
C TRP A 200 -4.64 -3.59 -4.07
N LYS A 201 -5.97 -3.44 -4.00
CA LYS A 201 -6.79 -4.05 -2.94
C LYS A 201 -6.62 -5.57 -2.80
N ARG A 202 -6.21 -6.26 -3.88
CA ARG A 202 -5.86 -7.69 -3.85
C ARG A 202 -4.35 -7.89 -3.83
N THR A 203 -3.65 -7.27 -4.79
CA THR A 203 -2.20 -7.45 -4.95
C THR A 203 -1.42 -7.08 -3.68
N GLY A 204 -1.78 -5.99 -3.00
CA GLY A 204 -1.12 -5.58 -1.76
C GLY A 204 -1.28 -6.61 -0.64
N GLY A 205 -2.45 -7.25 -0.51
CA GLY A 205 -2.67 -8.31 0.49
C GLY A 205 -1.76 -9.51 0.23
N TRP A 206 -1.82 -10.07 -0.99
CA TRP A 206 -1.02 -11.23 -1.36
C TRP A 206 0.49 -10.95 -1.35
N ALA A 207 0.91 -9.75 -1.74
CA ALA A 207 2.31 -9.35 -1.64
C ALA A 207 2.79 -9.28 -0.19
N LEU A 208 1.93 -8.85 0.75
CA LEU A 208 2.27 -8.83 2.15
C LEU A 208 2.42 -10.23 2.75
N GLU A 209 1.55 -11.16 2.36
CA GLU A 209 1.69 -12.59 2.69
C GLU A 209 3.04 -13.12 2.19
N GLU A 210 3.38 -12.82 0.94
CA GLU A 210 4.62 -13.26 0.32
C GLU A 210 5.85 -12.63 1.01
N ILE A 211 5.79 -11.36 1.40
CA ILE A 211 6.83 -10.69 2.20
C ILE A 211 7.03 -11.41 3.53
N CYS A 212 5.95 -11.70 4.26
CA CYS A 212 6.01 -12.41 5.54
C CYS A 212 6.73 -13.76 5.40
N VAL A 213 6.35 -14.57 4.40
CA VAL A 213 7.01 -15.86 4.15
C VAL A 213 8.47 -15.69 3.73
N ARG A 214 8.77 -14.80 2.77
CA ARG A 214 10.14 -14.58 2.28
C ARG A 214 11.07 -14.12 3.40
N HIS A 215 10.57 -13.27 4.31
CA HIS A 215 11.36 -12.73 5.40
C HIS A 215 11.64 -13.79 6.48
N TYR A 216 10.63 -14.54 6.93
CA TYR A 216 10.77 -15.46 8.08
C TYR A 216 11.13 -16.90 7.73
N ALA A 217 10.87 -17.38 6.51
CA ALA A 217 11.11 -18.78 6.17
C ALA A 217 12.56 -19.24 6.38
N PRO A 218 13.60 -18.46 6.00
CA PRO A 218 14.99 -18.86 6.25
C PRO A 218 15.30 -19.03 7.75
N GLU A 219 14.79 -18.14 8.60
CA GLU A 219 15.03 -18.17 10.04
C GLU A 219 14.31 -19.32 10.72
N LEU A 220 12.99 -19.44 10.51
CA LEU A 220 12.18 -20.49 11.13
C LEU A 220 12.61 -21.90 10.73
N LYS A 221 13.15 -22.06 9.51
CA LYS A 221 13.68 -23.34 9.03
C LYS A 221 14.83 -23.85 9.91
N LYS A 222 15.65 -22.97 10.50
CA LYS A 222 16.73 -23.36 11.44
C LYS A 222 16.19 -24.07 12.67
N HIS A 223 14.92 -23.85 13.00
CA HIS A 223 14.22 -24.45 14.14
C HIS A 223 13.28 -25.60 13.74
N GLY A 224 13.35 -26.08 12.49
CA GLY A 224 12.48 -27.14 11.98
C GLY A 224 11.01 -26.73 11.85
N ILE A 225 10.75 -25.43 11.71
CA ILE A 225 9.43 -24.86 11.48
C ILE A 225 9.35 -24.35 10.04
N THR A 226 8.22 -24.60 9.39
CA THR A 226 7.91 -24.07 8.06
C THR A 226 6.80 -23.03 8.19
N ILE A 227 6.99 -21.89 7.55
CA ILE A 227 5.97 -20.88 7.29
C ILE A 227 5.71 -20.87 5.77
N GLU A 228 4.45 -21.05 5.34
CA GLU A 228 4.12 -21.16 3.92
C GLU A 228 2.73 -20.60 3.56
N ILE A 229 2.61 -20.05 2.34
CA ILE A 229 1.31 -19.80 1.69
C ILE A 229 0.91 -21.10 0.98
N ALA A 230 0.14 -21.95 1.65
CA ALA A 230 -0.33 -23.20 1.07
C ALA A 230 -1.51 -22.96 0.10
N THR A 231 -1.50 -23.64 -1.05
CA THR A 231 -2.58 -23.54 -2.06
C THR A 231 -3.13 -24.92 -2.45
N GLY A 232 -4.31 -24.93 -3.08
CA GLY A 232 -4.92 -26.14 -3.65
C GLY A 232 -5.02 -27.32 -2.67
N GLN A 233 -4.63 -28.50 -3.14
CA GLN A 233 -4.69 -29.73 -2.35
C GLN A 233 -3.79 -29.68 -1.10
N ARG A 234 -2.64 -29.00 -1.18
CA ARG A 234 -1.73 -28.84 -0.03
C ARG A 234 -2.42 -28.10 1.10
N LYS A 235 -3.11 -27.00 0.81
CA LYS A 235 -3.89 -26.24 1.80
C LYS A 235 -4.97 -27.11 2.43
N GLN A 236 -5.75 -27.82 1.63
CA GLN A 236 -6.81 -28.70 2.13
C GLN A 236 -6.28 -29.80 3.05
N THR A 237 -5.17 -30.45 2.67
CA THR A 237 -4.53 -31.51 3.47
C THR A 237 -3.95 -30.99 4.78
N LEU A 238 -3.43 -29.77 4.81
CA LEU A 238 -2.95 -29.17 6.07
C LEU A 238 -4.12 -28.80 6.98
N LEU A 239 -5.14 -28.14 6.44
CA LEU A 239 -6.27 -27.65 7.23
C LEU A 239 -7.19 -28.78 7.72
N SER A 240 -7.25 -29.93 7.04
CA SER A 240 -8.00 -31.09 7.53
C SER A 240 -7.40 -31.72 8.80
N LYS A 241 -6.13 -31.41 9.12
CA LYS A 241 -5.47 -31.83 10.36
C LYS A 241 -5.81 -30.93 11.56
N LEU A 242 -6.52 -29.82 11.34
CA LEU A 242 -6.94 -28.93 12.41
C LEU A 242 -8.14 -29.53 13.14
N GLU A 243 -7.96 -29.80 14.42
CA GLU A 243 -9.00 -30.34 15.31
C GLU A 243 -9.75 -29.19 15.97
N ILE A 244 -10.67 -28.63 15.21
CA ILE A 244 -11.51 -27.51 15.62
C ILE A 244 -12.96 -27.88 15.38
N GLY A 245 -13.80 -27.73 16.40
CA GLY A 245 -15.22 -28.12 16.36
C GLY A 245 -16.10 -27.26 15.44
N ARG A 246 -15.51 -26.45 14.55
CA ARG A 246 -16.20 -25.56 13.61
C ARG A 246 -15.59 -25.71 12.22
N ARG A 247 -16.44 -25.59 11.19
CA ARG A 247 -15.98 -25.58 9.80
C ARG A 247 -15.13 -24.32 9.55
N LEU A 248 -13.87 -24.51 9.16
CA LEU A 248 -13.04 -23.42 8.67
C LEU A 248 -13.51 -22.93 7.32
N ILE A 249 -13.46 -21.62 7.15
CA ILE A 249 -13.55 -20.99 5.85
C ILE A 249 -12.13 -20.99 5.27
N VAL A 250 -11.79 -22.02 4.49
CA VAL A 250 -10.44 -22.26 3.96
C VAL A 250 -9.83 -21.03 3.26
N ASP A 251 -10.65 -20.19 2.63
CA ASP A 251 -10.22 -18.99 1.91
C ASP A 251 -9.74 -17.85 2.81
N LYS A 252 -9.94 -17.95 4.13
CA LYS A 252 -9.50 -16.96 5.13
C LYS A 252 -8.16 -17.27 5.79
N VAL A 253 -7.54 -18.40 5.43
CA VAL A 253 -6.20 -18.76 5.91
C VAL A 253 -5.17 -18.12 4.99
N ASP A 254 -4.44 -17.15 5.50
CA ASP A 254 -3.40 -16.43 4.76
C ASP A 254 -2.10 -17.27 4.73
N VAL A 255 -1.49 -17.51 5.90
CA VAL A 255 -0.19 -18.20 6.02
C VAL A 255 -0.26 -19.31 7.07
N ILE A 256 0.30 -20.49 6.78
CA ILE A 256 0.28 -21.67 7.66
C ILE A 256 1.65 -21.88 8.32
N LEU A 257 1.63 -22.22 9.60
CA LEU A 257 2.79 -22.65 10.37
C LEU A 257 2.73 -24.17 10.63
N THR A 258 3.79 -24.87 10.22
CA THR A 258 3.94 -26.31 10.48
C THR A 258 5.25 -26.63 11.17
N GLY A 259 5.20 -27.60 12.09
CA GLY A 259 6.37 -28.24 12.67
C GLY A 259 6.78 -29.48 11.87
N PRO A 260 7.70 -30.29 12.39
CA PRO A 260 8.15 -31.54 11.76
C PRO A 260 6.97 -32.46 11.38
N LYS A 261 7.08 -33.13 10.24
CA LYS A 261 6.04 -34.02 9.66
C LYS A 261 4.73 -33.30 9.32
N ASP A 262 4.80 -32.02 8.95
CA ASP A 262 3.65 -31.20 8.56
C ASP A 262 2.56 -31.13 9.65
N VAL A 263 2.98 -31.09 10.92
CA VAL A 263 2.06 -30.87 12.04
C VAL A 263 1.70 -29.40 12.06
N VAL A 264 0.46 -29.08 11.69
CA VAL A 264 -0.05 -27.70 11.75
C VAL A 264 -0.23 -27.29 13.20
N PHE A 265 0.41 -26.19 13.59
CA PHE A 265 0.29 -25.65 14.94
C PHE A 265 -0.19 -24.19 14.95
N GLY A 266 -0.25 -23.54 13.79
CA GLY A 266 -0.75 -22.18 13.72
C GLY A 266 -1.12 -21.67 12.33
N VAL A 267 -1.85 -20.56 12.34
CA VAL A 267 -2.25 -19.79 11.16
C VAL A 267 -1.97 -18.33 11.45
N VAL A 268 -1.14 -17.70 10.62
CA VAL A 268 -0.80 -16.29 10.71
C VAL A 268 -1.76 -15.52 9.82
N HIS A 269 -2.45 -14.54 10.41
CA HIS A 269 -3.33 -13.62 9.68
C HIS A 269 -2.50 -12.42 9.26
N VAL A 270 -2.40 -12.14 7.96
CA VAL A 270 -1.48 -11.11 7.44
C VAL A 270 -2.30 -9.96 6.89
N LYS A 271 -2.18 -8.76 7.47
CA LYS A 271 -3.00 -7.60 7.07
C LYS A 271 -2.17 -6.32 6.96
N ALA A 272 -2.35 -5.57 5.88
CA ALA A 272 -1.72 -4.26 5.78
C ALA A 272 -2.37 -3.23 6.73
N SER A 273 -3.68 -3.34 6.96
CA SER A 273 -4.48 -2.43 7.78
C SER A 273 -5.65 -3.18 8.43
N PHE A 274 -6.25 -2.58 9.46
CA PHE A 274 -7.35 -3.10 10.28
C PHE A 274 -8.74 -2.62 9.83
N ALA A 275 -8.92 -2.25 8.55
CA ALA A 275 -10.24 -1.90 8.02
C ALA A 275 -11.33 -2.89 8.47
N GLU A 276 -12.63 -2.53 8.41
CA GLU A 276 -13.75 -3.29 9.01
C GLU A 276 -13.73 -4.82 8.77
N ARG A 277 -13.07 -5.27 7.70
CA ARG A 277 -12.71 -6.64 7.35
C ARG A 277 -12.07 -7.51 8.45
N ARG A 278 -11.61 -6.97 9.60
CA ARG A 278 -11.18 -7.80 10.75
C ARG A 278 -12.26 -8.78 11.21
N THR A 279 -13.54 -8.43 11.03
CA THR A 279 -14.68 -9.28 11.40
C THR A 279 -14.68 -10.63 10.70
N ASP A 280 -14.00 -10.74 9.56
CA ASP A 280 -13.93 -11.98 8.80
C ASP A 280 -12.89 -12.96 9.37
N ASP A 281 -11.81 -12.46 9.97
CA ASP A 281 -10.67 -13.25 10.44
C ASP A 281 -10.82 -13.61 11.93
N VAL A 282 -11.42 -12.72 12.72
CA VAL A 282 -11.62 -12.89 14.18
C VAL A 282 -12.33 -14.21 14.53
N PRO A 283 -13.47 -14.59 13.92
CA PRO A 283 -14.16 -15.84 14.28
C PRO A 283 -13.30 -17.10 14.07
N MET A 284 -12.44 -17.09 13.04
CA MET A 284 -11.49 -18.18 12.79
C MET A 284 -10.38 -18.18 13.83
N SER A 285 -9.74 -17.02 14.04
CA SER A 285 -8.64 -16.87 14.98
C SER A 285 -9.05 -17.29 16.39
N GLU A 286 -10.19 -16.82 16.88
CA GLU A 286 -10.70 -17.23 18.19
C GLU A 286 -10.93 -18.74 18.29
N ALA A 287 -11.44 -19.38 17.23
CA ALA A 287 -11.64 -20.82 17.21
C ALA A 287 -10.31 -21.58 17.28
N LEU A 288 -9.26 -21.07 16.62
CA LEU A 288 -7.92 -21.61 16.68
C LEU A 288 -7.30 -21.42 18.08
N VAL A 289 -7.36 -20.21 18.63
CA VAL A 289 -6.84 -19.86 19.96
C VAL A 289 -7.49 -20.71 21.04
N ARG A 290 -8.83 -20.84 21.05
CA ARG A 290 -9.56 -21.69 22.02
C ARG A 290 -9.17 -23.16 21.93
N SER A 291 -8.78 -23.64 20.76
CA SER A 291 -8.33 -25.02 20.54
C SER A 291 -6.81 -25.21 20.71
N GLY A 292 -6.12 -24.19 21.27
CA GLY A 292 -4.69 -24.24 21.60
C GLY A 292 -3.74 -24.06 20.42
N TYR A 293 -4.24 -23.61 19.26
CA TYR A 293 -3.38 -23.26 18.11
C TYR A 293 -2.85 -21.83 18.25
N PHE A 294 -1.66 -21.60 17.69
CA PHE A 294 -1.10 -20.25 17.58
C PHE A 294 -1.76 -19.52 16.41
N SER A 295 -2.45 -18.41 16.69
CA SER A 295 -3.14 -17.63 15.66
C SER A 295 -2.84 -16.15 15.76
N PRO A 296 -1.62 -15.72 15.40
CA PRO A 296 -1.22 -14.33 15.52
C PRO A 296 -1.75 -13.49 14.36
N LEU A 297 -1.89 -12.19 14.62
CA LEU A 297 -1.99 -11.18 13.58
C LEU A 297 -0.59 -10.63 13.27
N TRP A 298 -0.24 -10.56 12.00
CA TRP A 298 0.98 -9.92 11.48
C TRP A 298 0.56 -8.73 10.63
N THR A 299 0.99 -7.52 10.96
CA THR A 299 0.39 -6.32 10.38
C THR A 299 1.36 -5.16 10.12
N MET A 300 1.09 -4.42 9.05
CA MET A 300 1.71 -3.11 8.82
C MET A 300 0.97 -1.99 9.55
N ASP A 301 -0.19 -2.23 10.17
CA ASP A 301 -1.03 -1.21 10.82
C ASP A 301 -1.07 0.13 10.05
N CYS A 302 -1.34 0.07 8.75
CA CYS A 302 -1.33 1.24 7.88
C CYS A 302 -2.62 2.05 8.05
N LYS A 303 -2.50 3.26 8.58
CA LYS A 303 -3.57 4.28 8.52
C LYS A 303 -3.00 5.68 8.72
N SER A 304 -3.27 6.53 7.75
CA SER A 304 -3.06 7.98 7.85
C SER A 304 -4.32 8.73 7.44
N GLY A 305 -4.47 9.95 7.98
CA GLY A 305 -5.42 10.93 7.48
C GLY A 305 -4.79 11.72 6.32
N PRO A 306 -5.54 12.06 5.26
CA PRO A 306 -5.04 12.94 4.21
C PRO A 306 -4.65 14.31 4.77
N SER A 307 -3.45 14.77 4.44
CA SER A 307 -2.93 16.11 4.73
C SER A 307 -1.68 16.36 3.88
N THR A 308 -1.13 17.58 3.91
CA THR A 308 0.15 17.90 3.24
C THR A 308 1.33 17.16 3.85
N HIS A 309 1.26 16.78 5.13
CA HIS A 309 2.30 16.02 5.83
C HIS A 309 1.65 14.84 6.56
N PRO A 310 1.17 13.82 5.83
CA PRO A 310 0.41 12.73 6.41
C PRO A 310 1.27 11.93 7.38
N HIS A 311 0.67 11.60 8.53
CA HIS A 311 1.31 10.78 9.55
C HIS A 311 0.58 9.44 9.67
N ASN A 312 1.30 8.34 9.48
CA ASN A 312 0.77 6.99 9.57
C ASN A 312 0.71 6.52 11.03
N ARG A 313 -0.41 6.81 11.69
CA ARG A 313 -0.63 6.49 13.12
C ARG A 313 -1.11 5.07 13.36
N GLY A 314 -1.53 4.37 12.31
CA GLY A 314 -2.22 3.09 12.44
C GLY A 314 -3.60 3.20 13.08
N GLU A 315 -4.16 2.06 13.46
CA GLU A 315 -5.55 1.89 13.91
C GLU A 315 -5.67 1.32 15.33
N LEU A 316 -4.55 0.92 15.94
CA LEU A 316 -4.52 0.35 17.28
C LEU A 316 -4.60 1.40 18.40
N GLY A 317 -4.45 2.69 18.07
CA GLY A 317 -4.66 3.81 18.99
C GLY A 317 -3.81 3.75 20.27
N SER A 318 -4.27 4.45 21.31
CA SER A 318 -3.59 4.60 22.59
C SER A 318 -3.43 3.26 23.32
N ALA A 319 -2.28 3.05 23.99
CA ALA A 319 -2.05 1.86 24.82
C ALA A 319 -2.75 1.91 26.19
N THR A 320 -3.13 3.11 26.65
CA THR A 320 -3.83 3.33 27.92
C THR A 320 -4.97 4.33 27.74
N GLY A 321 -5.89 4.37 28.71
CA GLY A 321 -7.04 5.27 28.66
C GLY A 321 -8.02 4.88 27.55
N ASN A 322 -8.24 5.78 26.60
CA ASN A 322 -9.18 5.58 25.49
C ASN A 322 -8.58 4.69 24.38
N ARG A 323 -8.47 3.39 24.67
CA ARG A 323 -8.00 2.36 23.73
C ARG A 323 -9.03 2.16 22.60
N SER A 324 -8.56 1.86 21.39
CA SER A 324 -9.46 1.55 20.28
C SER A 324 -10.11 0.17 20.46
N GLU A 325 -11.28 -0.06 19.85
CA GLU A 325 -11.92 -1.38 19.85
C GLU A 325 -11.03 -2.49 19.26
N LYS A 326 -10.12 -2.13 18.34
CA LYS A 326 -9.13 -3.05 17.75
C LYS A 326 -8.10 -3.50 18.77
N ARG A 327 -7.61 -2.56 19.58
CA ARG A 327 -6.71 -2.88 20.68
C ARG A 327 -7.41 -3.69 21.75
N ILE A 328 -8.64 -3.34 22.13
CA ILE A 328 -9.41 -4.07 23.16
C ILE A 328 -9.63 -5.52 22.73
N GLY A 329 -10.05 -5.76 21.48
CA GLY A 329 -10.24 -7.11 20.95
C GLY A 329 -8.97 -7.98 21.02
N ILE A 330 -7.81 -7.40 20.72
CA ILE A 330 -6.53 -8.11 20.85
C ILE A 330 -6.15 -8.30 22.32
N GLU A 331 -6.03 -7.22 23.09
CA GLU A 331 -5.46 -7.24 24.43
C GLU A 331 -6.34 -7.93 25.47
N ASP A 332 -7.65 -7.67 25.45
CA ASP A 332 -8.57 -8.08 26.51
C ASP A 332 -9.41 -9.30 26.12
N GLU A 333 -9.64 -9.51 24.82
CA GLU A 333 -10.51 -10.58 24.30
C GLU A 333 -9.72 -11.74 23.69
N ALA A 334 -8.43 -11.53 23.38
CA ALA A 334 -7.58 -12.49 22.67
C ALA A 334 -8.22 -12.95 21.35
N GLU A 335 -8.77 -11.99 20.58
CA GLU A 335 -9.20 -12.20 19.19
C GLU A 335 -8.09 -12.86 18.37
N PHE A 336 -6.83 -12.59 18.69
CA PHE A 336 -5.62 -13.23 18.16
C PHE A 336 -4.72 -13.66 19.32
N SER A 337 -3.84 -14.64 19.09
CA SER A 337 -2.90 -15.08 20.13
C SER A 337 -1.82 -14.05 20.47
N ALA A 338 -1.56 -13.13 19.53
CA ALA A 338 -0.69 -11.96 19.65
C ALA A 338 -0.86 -11.10 18.38
N CYS A 339 -0.44 -9.84 18.41
CA CYS A 339 -0.37 -8.96 17.26
C CYS A 339 1.05 -8.44 17.08
N TYR A 340 1.66 -8.67 15.92
CA TYR A 340 3.00 -8.22 15.57
C TYR A 340 2.89 -7.11 14.53
N SER A 341 3.19 -5.89 14.94
CA SER A 341 3.13 -4.70 14.10
C SER A 341 4.51 -4.28 13.61
N TYR A 342 4.59 -3.93 12.33
CA TYR A 342 5.77 -3.34 11.69
C TYR A 342 5.56 -1.84 11.40
N ASN A 343 4.61 -1.23 12.10
CA ASN A 343 4.51 0.21 12.19
C ASN A 343 5.16 0.67 13.49
N ARG A 344 6.26 1.42 13.37
CA ARG A 344 6.97 1.98 14.53
C ARG A 344 6.16 3.03 15.31
N ASN A 345 5.09 3.54 14.72
CA ASN A 345 4.16 4.45 15.38
C ASN A 345 3.08 3.71 16.20
N THR A 346 2.98 2.39 16.09
CA THR A 346 2.13 1.57 16.94
C THR A 346 2.64 1.60 18.38
N LEU A 347 1.74 1.74 19.34
CA LEU A 347 2.09 1.62 20.75
C LEU A 347 2.02 0.17 21.22
N PRO A 348 3.02 -0.36 21.95
CA PRO A 348 2.98 -1.73 22.43
C PRO A 348 1.93 -1.86 23.53
N THR A 349 1.54 -3.09 23.82
CA THR A 349 0.76 -3.38 25.03
C THR A 349 1.58 -2.99 26.26
N VAL A 350 1.00 -2.13 27.08
CA VAL A 350 1.39 -1.97 28.49
C VAL A 350 0.63 -3.05 29.24
N HIS A 351 1.21 -3.81 30.16
CA HIS A 351 0.55 -4.97 30.79
C HIS A 351 -0.32 -4.61 32.02
N PRO A 352 -1.62 -4.30 31.88
CA PRO A 352 -2.54 -4.35 33.01
C PRO A 352 -2.79 -5.82 33.43
N PRO A 353 -3.35 -6.04 34.64
CA PRO A 353 -3.59 -7.39 35.17
C PRO A 353 -4.50 -8.30 34.33
N LYS A 354 -5.20 -7.76 33.31
CA LYS A 354 -6.21 -8.48 32.50
C LYS A 354 -5.76 -8.75 31.06
N THR A 355 -4.54 -8.41 30.67
CA THR A 355 -4.04 -8.67 29.32
C THR A 355 -4.00 -10.16 29.02
N LYS A 356 -4.63 -10.56 27.91
CA LYS A 356 -4.67 -11.94 27.41
C LYS A 356 -3.76 -12.16 26.20
N ALA A 357 -3.51 -11.14 25.40
CA ALA A 357 -2.56 -11.18 24.29
C ALA A 357 -1.87 -9.81 24.12
N ASP A 358 -0.67 -9.83 23.54
CA ASP A 358 0.15 -8.63 23.41
C ASP A 358 0.14 -8.08 21.97
N ILE A 359 0.14 -6.76 21.86
CA ILE A 359 0.56 -6.00 20.68
C ILE A 359 2.04 -5.69 20.84
N VAL A 360 2.82 -6.19 19.89
CA VAL A 360 4.28 -6.15 19.86
C VAL A 360 4.72 -5.36 18.63
N ILE A 361 5.74 -4.54 18.77
CA ILE A 361 6.37 -3.83 17.64
C ILE A 361 7.64 -4.60 17.28
N CYS A 362 7.71 -5.01 16.03
CA CYS A 362 8.83 -5.76 15.49
C CYS A 362 9.76 -4.86 14.66
N ASP A 363 11.00 -5.31 14.51
CA ASP A 363 11.94 -4.72 13.57
C ASP A 363 12.03 -5.61 12.32
N PHE A 364 11.79 -5.02 11.15
CA PHE A 364 11.83 -5.76 9.88
C PHE A 364 13.28 -6.01 9.40
N ASN A 365 14.28 -5.41 10.03
CA ASN A 365 15.68 -5.57 9.61
C ASN A 365 16.25 -6.97 9.88
N ASP A 366 15.71 -7.67 10.87
CA ASP A 366 16.21 -8.96 11.32
C ASP A 366 15.04 -9.93 11.47
N PRO A 367 15.00 -11.05 10.74
CA PRO A 367 13.95 -12.05 10.92
C PRO A 367 14.04 -12.80 12.26
N ASP A 368 15.13 -12.73 13.04
CA ASP A 368 15.18 -13.21 14.44
C ASP A 368 14.62 -12.17 15.43
N ASP A 369 13.40 -11.73 15.17
CA ASP A 369 12.69 -10.72 15.96
C ASP A 369 11.71 -11.34 16.98
N LEU A 370 10.82 -10.50 17.50
CA LEU A 370 9.79 -10.91 18.44
C LEU A 370 8.71 -11.80 17.80
N PHE A 371 8.48 -11.70 16.48
CA PHE A 371 7.57 -12.61 15.78
C PHE A 371 8.15 -14.02 15.73
N THR A 372 9.43 -14.17 15.34
CA THR A 372 10.10 -15.48 15.37
C THR A 372 10.05 -16.11 16.76
N LYS A 373 10.39 -15.35 17.80
CA LYS A 373 10.28 -15.82 19.20
C LYS A 373 8.86 -16.25 19.55
N GLY A 374 7.86 -15.47 19.15
CA GLY A 374 6.45 -15.78 19.30
C GLY A 374 6.03 -17.09 18.63
N VAL A 375 6.49 -17.34 17.40
CA VAL A 375 6.27 -18.59 16.66
C VAL A 375 6.90 -19.77 17.40
N LEU A 376 8.15 -19.64 17.86
CA LEU A 376 8.85 -20.68 18.62
C LEU A 376 8.13 -21.03 19.92
N ASP A 377 7.66 -20.03 20.65
CA ASP A 377 6.91 -20.24 21.88
C ASP A 377 5.51 -20.80 21.62
N GLY A 378 4.85 -20.38 20.53
CA GLY A 378 3.63 -21.00 20.03
C GLY A 378 3.82 -22.50 19.77
N TRP A 379 4.91 -22.89 19.11
CA TRP A 379 5.24 -24.30 18.88
C TRP A 379 5.52 -25.07 20.18
N LYS A 380 6.25 -24.49 21.13
CA LYS A 380 6.50 -25.11 22.44
C LYS A 380 5.20 -25.34 23.20
N ARG A 381 4.32 -24.33 23.26
CA ARG A 381 3.01 -24.41 23.91
C ARG A 381 2.14 -25.49 23.27
N PHE A 382 2.02 -25.48 21.95
CA PHE A 382 1.23 -26.47 21.20
C PHE A 382 1.66 -27.91 21.51
N LYS A 383 2.97 -28.17 21.55
CA LYS A 383 3.52 -29.48 21.93
C LYS A 383 3.22 -29.87 23.38
N SER A 384 3.16 -28.90 24.30
CA SER A 384 2.91 -29.17 25.71
C SER A 384 1.45 -29.52 26.00
N THR A 385 0.51 -28.94 25.25
CA THR A 385 -0.94 -29.13 25.45
C THR A 385 -1.51 -30.35 24.71
N ARG A 386 -0.75 -30.95 23.79
CA ARG A 386 -1.17 -32.08 22.95
C ARG A 386 -0.33 -33.35 23.12
N LYS A 387 0.40 -33.45 24.24
CA LYS A 387 0.78 -34.75 24.81
C LYS A 387 -0.42 -35.31 25.54
#